data_AF-A0A968JB76-F1
#
_entry.id   AF-A0A968JB76-F1
#
_cell.length_a   1.000
_cell.length_b   1.000
_cell.length_c   1.000
_cell.angle_alpha   90.00
_cell.angle_beta   90.00
_cell.angle_gamma   90.00
#
_symmetry.space_group_name_H-M   'P 1'
#
loop_
_entity.id
_entity.type
_entity.pdbx_description
1 polymer ?
#
loop_
_entity_poly.entity_id
_entity_poly.type
_entity_poly.pdbx_seq_one_letter_code
_entity_poly.pdbx_strand_id
1 'polypeptide(L)'
;MVEAVRALIEAPTEAAMQLVLEAHPLLLAPATATMLEELADLAVEQREYDTADALHRARLWLDGLRRGTRQQREPTAAPAPVLLQTVSTAAPLSDLPTDLYQRLLDVQRTPDLLELIQIHPLLLEPWVDAALTHTVNEALDDGNERLAQLVEERREQLEVIRQQPPTALTMPAAPLVGEQPPDPLEEAIEALIIAADEDEIAQVLMDYPDLLTDAADAALAQLADEARAQDDAELATYATECRAMLRTVREGLNT
;
A
#
# COMPACT_ATOMS: atom_id res chain seq x y z
N MET A 1 -12.73 41.80 -6.57
CA MET A 1 -12.26 40.39 -6.49
C MET A 1 -10.76 40.32 -6.33
N VAL A 2 -9.94 40.90 -7.23
CA VAL A 2 -8.47 40.92 -7.09
C VAL A 2 -8.01 41.53 -5.76
N GLU A 3 -8.66 42.61 -5.31
CA GLU A 3 -8.36 43.26 -4.03
C GLU A 3 -8.73 42.39 -2.80
N ALA A 4 -9.79 41.59 -2.93
CA ALA A 4 -10.21 40.65 -1.89
C ALA A 4 -9.26 39.43 -1.82
N VAL A 5 -8.77 38.95 -2.96
CA VAL A 5 -7.75 37.89 -3.05
C VAL A 5 -6.42 38.40 -2.50
N ARG A 6 -6.02 39.62 -2.84
CA ARG A 6 -4.79 40.23 -2.30
C ARG A 6 -4.86 40.45 -0.79
N ALA A 7 -5.99 40.95 -0.28
CA ALA A 7 -6.22 41.09 1.16
C ALA A 7 -6.20 39.74 1.89
N LEU A 8 -6.60 38.66 1.21
CA LEU A 8 -6.54 37.30 1.73
C LEU A 8 -5.09 36.76 1.76
N ILE A 9 -4.26 37.09 0.76
CA ILE A 9 -2.83 36.73 0.72
C ILE A 9 -2.02 37.52 1.75
N GLU A 10 -2.33 38.81 1.94
CA GLU A 10 -1.66 39.68 2.92
C GLU A 10 -2.09 39.40 4.38
N ALA A 11 -3.05 38.49 4.61
CA ALA A 11 -3.54 38.14 5.94
C ALA A 11 -2.79 36.91 6.49
N PRO A 12 -1.78 37.08 7.37
CA PRO A 12 -0.95 35.95 7.86
C PRO A 12 -1.65 35.11 8.92
N THR A 13 -2.86 35.47 9.34
CA THR A 13 -3.58 34.82 10.45
C THR A 13 -5.03 34.55 10.07
N GLU A 14 -5.56 33.44 10.56
CA GLU A 14 -6.95 33.03 10.30
C GLU A 14 -7.97 34.08 10.74
N ALA A 15 -7.70 34.80 11.84
CA ALA A 15 -8.54 35.90 12.31
C ALA A 15 -8.60 37.07 11.31
N ALA A 16 -7.48 37.42 10.67
CA ALA A 16 -7.45 38.45 9.63
C ALA A 16 -8.15 37.97 8.35
N MET A 17 -7.98 36.69 7.98
CA MET A 17 -8.67 36.08 6.85
C MET A 17 -10.19 36.03 7.05
N GLN A 18 -10.64 35.80 8.27
CA GLN A 18 -12.07 35.84 8.64
C GLN A 18 -12.67 37.24 8.47
N LEU A 19 -11.93 38.29 8.86
CA LEU A 19 -12.37 39.67 8.70
C LEU A 19 -12.50 40.06 7.21
N VAL A 20 -11.58 39.58 6.37
CA VAL A 20 -11.64 39.75 4.90
C VAL A 20 -12.82 38.97 4.30
N LEU A 21 -13.12 37.77 4.83
CA LEU A 21 -14.25 36.96 4.39
C LEU A 21 -15.61 37.60 4.73
N GLU A 22 -15.72 38.21 5.91
CA GLU A 22 -16.91 38.97 6.32
C GLU A 22 -17.11 40.21 5.43
N ALA A 23 -16.03 40.88 5.03
CA ALA A 23 -16.08 41.99 4.09
C ALA A 23 -16.38 41.55 2.64
N HIS A 24 -16.00 40.33 2.26
CA HIS A 24 -16.12 39.82 0.90
C HIS A 24 -16.69 38.38 0.85
N PRO A 25 -17.99 38.20 1.10
CA PRO A 25 -18.63 36.88 1.13
C PRO A 25 -18.64 36.18 -0.23
N LEU A 26 -18.38 36.92 -1.31
CA LEU A 26 -18.22 36.37 -2.66
C LEU A 26 -17.00 35.43 -2.77
N LEU A 27 -16.04 35.49 -1.84
CA LEU A 27 -14.89 34.57 -1.80
C LEU A 27 -15.29 33.11 -1.49
N LEU A 28 -16.47 32.89 -0.91
CA LEU A 28 -17.03 31.55 -0.69
C LEU A 28 -17.63 30.94 -1.96
N ALA A 29 -17.69 31.68 -3.07
CA ALA A 29 -18.19 31.15 -4.32
C ALA A 29 -17.26 30.04 -4.88
N PRO A 30 -17.81 28.98 -5.49
CA PRO A 30 -17.01 27.91 -6.08
C PRO A 30 -16.05 28.42 -7.15
N ALA A 31 -16.46 29.44 -7.93
CA ALA A 31 -15.63 30.08 -8.94
C ALA A 31 -14.35 30.72 -8.38
N THR A 32 -14.38 31.22 -7.13
CA THR A 32 -13.20 31.81 -6.50
C THR A 32 -12.17 30.76 -6.11
N ALA A 33 -12.60 29.53 -5.79
CA ALA A 33 -11.66 28.45 -5.44
C ALA A 33 -10.83 28.00 -6.65
N THR A 34 -11.45 27.96 -7.84
CA THR A 34 -10.75 27.67 -9.10
C THR A 34 -9.79 28.81 -9.45
N MET A 35 -10.20 30.06 -9.27
CA MET A 35 -9.33 31.22 -9.53
C MET A 35 -8.10 31.26 -8.59
N LEU A 36 -8.26 30.87 -7.33
CA LEU A 36 -7.14 30.78 -6.38
C LEU A 36 -6.17 29.64 -6.73
N GLU A 37 -6.65 28.56 -7.33
CA GLU A 37 -5.84 27.44 -7.84
C GLU A 37 -4.97 27.88 -9.01
N GLU A 38 -5.60 28.48 -10.03
CA GLU A 38 -4.90 28.98 -11.21
C GLU A 38 -3.84 30.04 -10.85
N LEU A 39 -4.13 30.88 -9.83
CA LEU A 39 -3.17 31.86 -9.33
C LEU A 39 -2.03 31.23 -8.51
N ALA A 40 -2.29 30.15 -7.78
CA ALA A 40 -1.26 29.42 -7.04
C ALA A 40 -0.31 28.71 -8.01
N ASP A 41 -0.84 28.05 -9.03
CA ASP A 41 -0.05 27.41 -10.09
C ASP A 41 0.83 28.44 -10.83
N LEU A 42 0.23 29.60 -11.17
CA LEU A 42 0.98 30.70 -11.79
C LEU A 42 2.07 31.28 -10.88
N ALA A 43 1.84 31.35 -9.56
CA ALA A 43 2.84 31.79 -8.60
C ALA A 43 4.02 30.80 -8.49
N VAL A 44 3.74 29.50 -8.54
CA VAL A 44 4.78 28.45 -8.60
C VAL A 44 5.60 28.57 -9.89
N GLU A 45 4.95 28.77 -11.05
CA GLU A 45 5.64 28.96 -12.33
C GLU A 45 6.56 30.20 -12.31
N GLN A 46 6.15 31.26 -11.60
CA GLN A 46 6.95 32.48 -11.44
C GLN A 46 7.97 32.41 -10.28
N ARG A 47 8.09 31.25 -9.62
CA ARG A 47 8.95 31.01 -8.44
C ARG A 47 8.66 31.91 -7.24
N GLU A 48 7.43 32.41 -7.15
CA GLU A 48 6.93 33.17 -5.99
C GLU A 48 6.31 32.21 -4.97
N TYR A 49 7.17 31.40 -4.34
CA TYR A 49 6.74 30.31 -3.46
C TYR A 49 5.99 30.79 -2.22
N ASP A 50 6.35 31.95 -1.65
CA ASP A 50 5.63 32.54 -0.51
C ASP A 50 4.18 32.92 -0.89
N THR A 51 3.98 33.43 -2.11
CA THR A 51 2.66 33.79 -2.63
C THR A 51 1.83 32.54 -2.92
N ALA A 52 2.46 31.50 -3.49
CA ALA A 52 1.81 30.21 -3.76
C ALA A 52 1.36 29.51 -2.46
N ASP A 53 2.22 29.51 -1.44
CA ASP A 53 1.91 28.94 -0.13
C ASP A 53 0.77 29.68 0.57
N ALA A 54 0.79 31.02 0.55
CA ALA A 54 -0.30 31.84 1.09
C ALA A 54 -1.63 31.58 0.37
N LEU A 55 -1.62 31.41 -0.95
CA LEU A 55 -2.81 31.07 -1.76
C LEU A 55 -3.34 29.66 -1.45
N HIS A 56 -2.45 28.68 -1.27
CA HIS A 56 -2.83 27.31 -0.96
C HIS A 56 -3.46 27.22 0.44
N ARG A 57 -2.83 27.86 1.43
CA ARG A 57 -3.36 27.98 2.80
C ARG A 57 -4.74 28.66 2.81
N ALA A 58 -4.89 29.74 2.06
CA ALA A 58 -6.17 30.44 1.93
C ALA A 58 -7.27 29.55 1.32
N ARG A 59 -6.94 28.72 0.34
CA ARG A 59 -7.87 27.78 -0.28
C ARG A 59 -8.31 26.67 0.69
N LEU A 60 -7.37 26.05 1.39
CA LEU A 60 -7.66 24.99 2.36
C LEU A 60 -8.61 25.49 3.46
N TRP A 61 -8.35 26.70 3.96
CA TRP A 61 -9.19 27.33 4.96
C TRP A 61 -10.61 27.66 4.46
N LEU A 62 -10.73 28.20 3.23
CA LEU A 62 -12.04 28.45 2.62
C LEU A 62 -12.83 27.17 2.35
N ASP A 63 -12.16 26.08 2.01
CA ASP A 63 -12.82 24.79 1.77
C ASP A 63 -13.33 24.15 3.08
N GLY A 64 -12.55 24.27 4.18
CA GLY A 64 -12.99 23.88 5.52
C GLY A 64 -14.28 24.59 5.94
N LEU A 65 -14.38 25.90 5.71
CA LEU A 65 -15.60 26.68 6.01
C LEU A 65 -16.80 26.29 5.14
N ARG A 66 -16.59 25.96 3.87
CA ARG A 66 -17.67 25.46 2.99
C ARG A 66 -18.20 24.11 3.44
N ARG A 67 -17.34 23.23 3.94
CA ARG A 67 -17.76 21.92 4.49
C ARG A 67 -18.53 22.09 5.80
N GLY A 68 -18.02 22.92 6.71
CA GLY A 68 -18.70 23.22 7.99
C GLY A 68 -20.10 23.83 7.81
N THR A 69 -20.27 24.74 6.83
CA THR A 69 -21.58 25.35 6.53
C THR A 69 -22.57 24.40 5.84
N ARG A 70 -22.09 23.37 5.14
CA ARG A 70 -22.94 22.35 4.49
C ARG A 70 -23.51 21.36 5.50
N GLN A 71 -22.74 21.04 6.54
CA GLN A 71 -23.08 20.04 7.56
C GLN A 71 -24.16 20.52 8.55
N GLN A 72 -24.38 21.83 8.66
CA GLN A 72 -25.44 22.41 9.50
C GLN A 72 -26.85 22.43 8.87
N ARG A 73 -27.02 21.95 7.62
CA ARG A 73 -28.27 22.13 6.86
C ARG A 73 -29.11 20.87 6.64
N GLU A 74 -28.75 19.71 7.20
CA GLU A 74 -29.61 18.51 7.10
C GLU A 74 -30.68 18.46 8.21
N PRO A 75 -31.98 18.50 7.86
CA PRO A 75 -33.06 18.41 8.83
C PRO A 75 -33.35 16.96 9.19
N THR A 76 -33.44 16.72 10.50
CA THR A 76 -33.86 15.47 11.14
C THR A 76 -35.27 15.03 10.73
N ALA A 77 -35.44 13.79 10.23
CA ALA A 77 -36.72 13.08 10.23
C ALA A 77 -36.56 11.54 10.27
N ALA A 78 -36.72 11.02 11.49
CA ALA A 78 -37.30 9.74 11.95
C ALA A 78 -36.82 8.36 11.43
N PRO A 79 -36.85 7.31 12.30
CA PRO A 79 -36.12 6.05 12.09
C PRO A 79 -37.03 4.86 11.73
N ALA A 80 -36.51 3.93 10.92
CA ALA A 80 -36.92 2.51 10.91
C ALA A 80 -35.79 1.62 10.37
N PRO A 81 -35.69 0.35 10.82
CA PRO A 81 -34.45 -0.41 10.82
C PRO A 81 -34.31 -1.26 9.56
N VAL A 82 -33.18 -1.13 8.87
CA VAL A 82 -32.73 -2.16 7.93
C VAL A 82 -31.24 -2.37 8.13
N LEU A 83 -30.92 -3.63 8.42
CA LEU A 83 -29.59 -4.19 8.44
C LEU A 83 -28.85 -3.86 7.13
N LEU A 84 -27.88 -2.97 7.22
CA LEU A 84 -26.66 -2.96 6.40
C LEU A 84 -25.76 -1.89 7.00
N GLN A 85 -24.68 -2.34 7.66
CA GLN A 85 -23.53 -1.49 7.94
C GLN A 85 -22.90 -1.12 6.60
N THR A 86 -23.48 -0.17 5.89
CA THR A 86 -22.76 0.61 4.90
C THR A 86 -22.08 1.72 5.64
N VAL A 87 -20.77 1.52 5.85
CA VAL A 87 -19.81 2.53 6.22
C VAL A 87 -19.98 3.70 5.25
N SER A 88 -20.69 4.75 5.67
CA SER A 88 -20.98 5.90 4.81
C SER A 88 -19.89 6.94 5.01
N THR A 89 -19.01 6.95 4.02
CA THR A 89 -17.92 7.86 3.72
C THR A 89 -18.34 9.32 3.63
N ALA A 90 -17.61 10.19 4.34
CA ALA A 90 -17.36 11.58 3.95
C ALA A 90 -16.19 12.15 4.80
N ALA A 91 -14.96 11.76 4.46
CA ALA A 91 -13.73 12.42 4.93
C ALA A 91 -12.91 12.83 3.70
N PRO A 92 -12.15 13.95 3.74
CA PRO A 92 -11.30 14.34 2.62
C PRO A 92 -10.37 13.19 2.25
N LEU A 93 -10.29 12.89 0.96
CA LEU A 93 -9.38 11.91 0.37
C LEU A 93 -7.91 12.40 0.40
N SER A 94 -7.43 12.93 1.53
CA SER A 94 -6.05 13.46 1.63
C SER A 94 -5.40 13.30 3.00
N ASP A 95 -6.15 12.94 4.05
CA ASP A 95 -5.56 12.71 5.37
C ASP A 95 -5.74 11.27 5.81
N LEU A 96 -4.64 10.67 6.27
CA LEU A 96 -4.69 9.40 6.97
C LEU A 96 -5.51 9.63 8.25
N PRO A 97 -6.57 8.83 8.53
CA PRO A 97 -7.36 9.01 9.75
C PRO A 97 -6.43 9.00 10.96
N THR A 98 -6.56 9.96 11.87
CA THR A 98 -5.65 10.11 13.02
C THR A 98 -5.55 8.83 13.85
N ASP A 99 -6.65 8.09 14.01
CA ASP A 99 -6.66 6.78 14.67
C ASP A 99 -5.83 5.72 13.92
N LEU A 100 -5.88 5.74 12.58
CA LEU A 100 -5.11 4.82 11.74
C LEU A 100 -3.62 5.17 11.77
N TYR A 101 -3.29 6.47 11.74
CA TYR A 101 -1.93 6.99 11.90
C TYR A 101 -1.32 6.61 13.25
N GLN A 102 -2.08 6.77 14.34
CA GLN A 102 -1.62 6.38 15.68
C GLN A 102 -1.40 4.86 15.77
N ARG A 103 -2.29 4.05 15.20
CA ARG A 103 -2.08 2.59 15.14
C ARG A 103 -0.89 2.21 14.28
N LEU A 104 -0.67 2.88 13.15
CA LEU A 104 0.50 2.66 12.30
C LEU A 104 1.81 2.94 13.04
N LEU A 105 1.84 3.99 13.88
CA LEU A 105 3.00 4.33 14.71
C LEU A 105 3.17 3.42 15.95
N ASP A 106 2.07 2.92 16.52
CA ASP A 106 2.09 2.05 17.71
C ASP A 106 2.52 0.60 17.38
N VAL A 107 2.25 0.17 16.15
CA VAL A 107 2.70 -1.12 15.62
C VAL A 107 4.22 -1.16 15.56
N GLN A 108 4.85 -2.00 16.38
CA GLN A 108 6.31 -2.14 16.38
C GLN A 108 6.83 -3.33 15.58
N ARG A 109 5.97 -4.31 15.24
CA ARG A 109 6.37 -5.53 14.55
C ARG A 109 5.73 -5.62 13.16
N THR A 110 6.51 -6.09 12.19
CA THR A 110 6.07 -6.40 10.81
C THR A 110 4.80 -7.26 10.72
N PRO A 111 4.59 -8.34 11.52
CA PRO A 111 3.34 -9.11 11.48
C PRO A 111 2.10 -8.28 11.87
N ASP A 112 2.22 -7.40 12.87
CA ASP A 112 1.10 -6.56 13.32
C ASP A 112 0.77 -5.48 12.25
N LEU A 113 1.77 -5.08 11.46
CA LEU A 113 1.60 -4.17 10.33
C LEU A 113 0.85 -4.85 9.17
N LEU A 114 1.16 -6.12 8.89
CA LEU A 114 0.43 -6.91 7.90
C LEU A 114 -1.02 -7.15 8.32
N GLU A 115 -1.28 -7.42 9.61
CA GLU A 115 -2.64 -7.54 10.14
C GLU A 115 -3.40 -6.21 9.99
N LEU A 116 -2.75 -5.07 10.27
CA LEU A 116 -3.33 -3.75 10.07
C LEU A 116 -3.65 -3.47 8.60
N ILE A 117 -2.78 -3.87 7.68
CA ILE A 117 -2.98 -3.75 6.23
C ILE A 117 -4.12 -4.65 5.74
N GLN A 118 -4.26 -5.87 6.30
CA GLN A 118 -5.40 -6.74 5.98
C GLN A 118 -6.73 -6.13 6.43
N ILE A 119 -6.75 -5.47 7.59
CA ILE A 119 -7.95 -4.78 8.10
C ILE A 119 -8.20 -3.47 7.31
N HIS A 120 -7.13 -2.79 6.87
CA HIS A 120 -7.16 -1.50 6.20
C HIS A 120 -6.30 -1.49 4.94
N PRO A 121 -6.78 -2.06 3.82
CA PRO A 121 -6.01 -2.16 2.57
C PRO A 121 -5.66 -0.79 1.95
N LEU A 122 -6.38 0.26 2.37
CA LEU A 122 -6.09 1.65 2.00
C LEU A 122 -4.67 2.09 2.36
N LEU A 123 -4.00 1.45 3.34
CA LEU A 123 -2.60 1.72 3.70
C LEU A 123 -1.61 1.43 2.56
N LEU A 124 -1.99 0.59 1.59
CA LEU A 124 -1.17 0.29 0.42
C LEU A 124 -1.41 1.25 -0.74
N GLU A 125 -2.25 2.26 -0.58
CA GLU A 125 -2.50 3.22 -1.65
C GLU A 125 -1.35 4.24 -1.79
N PRO A 126 -1.02 4.69 -3.02
CA PRO A 126 0.06 5.66 -3.25
C PRO A 126 -0.15 7.01 -2.55
N TRP A 127 -1.41 7.39 -2.27
CA TRP A 127 -1.72 8.64 -1.57
C TRP A 127 -1.33 8.59 -0.08
N VAL A 128 -1.23 7.39 0.51
CA VAL A 128 -0.78 7.23 1.91
C VAL A 128 0.68 7.59 2.06
N ASP A 129 1.52 7.25 1.08
CA ASP A 129 2.93 7.66 1.09
C ASP A 129 3.05 9.18 1.02
N ALA A 130 2.27 9.83 0.15
CA ALA A 130 2.26 11.27 0.03
C ALA A 130 1.84 11.95 1.35
N ALA A 131 0.86 11.38 2.06
CA ALA A 131 0.43 11.86 3.38
C ALA A 131 1.50 11.64 4.46
N LEU A 132 2.18 10.49 4.46
CA LEU A 132 3.28 10.20 5.39
C LEU A 132 4.50 11.10 5.13
N THR A 133 4.86 11.33 3.86
CA THR A 133 5.92 12.27 3.47
C THR A 133 5.60 13.69 3.90
N HIS A 134 4.34 14.13 3.76
CA HIS A 134 3.92 15.43 4.29
C HIS A 134 4.12 15.52 5.80
N THR A 135 3.74 14.46 6.53
CA THR A 135 3.88 14.38 7.98
C THR A 135 5.36 14.36 8.44
N VAL A 136 6.25 13.72 7.68
CA VAL A 136 7.70 13.75 7.92
C VAL A 136 8.22 15.18 7.80
N ASN A 137 7.83 15.91 6.75
CA ASN A 137 8.25 17.29 6.53
C ASN A 137 7.74 18.21 7.65
N GLU A 138 6.46 18.10 8.04
CA GLU A 138 5.92 18.87 9.18
C GLU A 138 6.68 18.55 10.48
N ALA A 139 6.98 17.28 10.74
CA ALA A 139 7.74 16.88 11.92
C ALA A 139 9.18 17.44 11.90
N LEU A 140 9.80 17.56 10.74
CA LEU A 140 11.13 18.19 10.60
C LEU A 140 11.07 19.71 10.78
N ASP A 141 10.04 20.36 10.23
CA ASP A 141 9.82 21.81 10.38
C ASP A 141 9.55 22.19 11.86
N ASP A 142 8.89 21.30 12.60
CA ASP A 142 8.68 21.42 14.05
C ASP A 142 9.90 21.00 14.89
N GLY A 143 11.01 20.58 14.24
CA GLY A 143 12.24 20.14 14.90
C GLY A 143 12.12 18.79 15.62
N ASN A 144 11.09 18.01 15.30
CA ASN A 144 10.79 16.72 15.90
C ASN A 144 11.38 15.56 15.07
N GLU A 145 12.71 15.56 14.96
CA GLU A 145 13.50 14.61 14.15
C GLU A 145 13.18 13.13 14.47
N ARG A 146 12.88 12.84 15.74
CA ARG A 146 12.54 11.48 16.19
C ARG A 146 11.21 11.00 15.62
N LEU A 147 10.23 11.89 15.51
CA LEU A 147 8.93 11.57 14.91
C LEU A 147 9.08 11.41 13.40
N ALA A 148 9.82 12.33 12.76
CA ALA A 148 10.13 12.25 11.33
C ALA A 148 10.78 10.91 10.95
N GLN A 149 11.80 10.48 11.70
CA GLN A 149 12.49 9.22 11.47
C GLN A 149 11.57 8.00 11.65
N LEU A 150 10.70 8.03 12.67
CA LEU A 150 9.71 6.98 12.89
C LEU A 150 8.71 6.87 11.74
N VAL A 151 8.20 7.99 11.24
CA VAL A 151 7.25 8.02 10.12
C VAL A 151 7.93 7.56 8.82
N GLU A 152 9.19 7.97 8.60
CA GLU A 152 9.97 7.54 7.43
C GLU A 152 10.22 6.02 7.45
N GLU A 153 10.62 5.45 8.59
CA GLU A 153 10.76 4.00 8.76
C GLU A 153 9.44 3.25 8.47
N ARG A 154 8.29 3.83 8.84
CA ARG A 154 6.98 3.23 8.53
C ARG A 154 6.65 3.33 7.05
N ARG A 155 6.96 4.45 6.41
CA ARG A 155 6.77 4.64 4.97
C ARG A 155 7.58 3.62 4.19
N GLU A 156 8.85 3.42 4.55
CA GLU A 156 9.71 2.39 3.94
C GLU A 156 9.15 0.99 4.14
N GLN A 157 8.63 0.65 5.33
CA GLN A 157 8.00 -0.65 5.57
C GLN A 157 6.74 -0.87 4.72
N LEU A 158 5.90 0.16 4.56
CA LEU A 158 4.72 0.10 3.69
C LEU A 158 5.12 -0.04 2.21
N GLU A 159 6.16 0.65 1.78
CA GLU A 159 6.69 0.56 0.43
C GLU A 159 7.27 -0.83 0.14
N VAL A 160 8.01 -1.42 1.10
CA VAL A 160 8.48 -2.80 1.03
C VAL A 160 7.31 -3.77 0.91
N ILE A 161 6.25 -3.61 1.71
CA ILE A 161 5.06 -4.48 1.65
C ILE A 161 4.29 -4.28 0.33
N ARG A 162 4.24 -3.07 -0.22
CA ARG A 162 3.59 -2.82 -1.52
C ARG A 162 4.37 -3.43 -2.69
N GLN A 163 5.69 -3.45 -2.60
CA GLN A 163 6.55 -4.10 -3.59
C GLN A 163 6.53 -5.63 -3.48
N GLN A 164 5.94 -6.19 -2.40
CA GLN A 164 5.68 -7.63 -2.32
C GLN A 164 4.48 -8.00 -3.21
N PRO A 165 4.58 -9.07 -4.03
CA PRO A 165 3.48 -9.50 -4.88
C PRO A 165 2.24 -9.87 -4.03
N PRO A 166 1.01 -9.68 -4.54
CA PRO A 166 -0.24 -9.86 -3.79
C PRO A 166 -0.46 -11.29 -3.25
N THR A 167 0.34 -12.26 -3.70
CA THR A 167 0.40 -13.62 -3.16
C THR A 167 0.91 -13.68 -1.71
N ALA A 168 1.60 -12.64 -1.22
CA ALA A 168 2.18 -12.59 0.14
C ALA A 168 1.21 -12.12 1.24
N LEU A 169 0.02 -11.61 0.90
CA LEU A 169 -0.95 -11.10 1.88
C LEU A 169 -1.91 -12.18 2.41
N THR A 170 -1.80 -13.42 1.90
CA THR A 170 -2.58 -14.57 2.37
C THR A 170 -1.62 -15.57 3.02
N MET A 171 -1.69 -15.71 4.35
CA MET A 171 -1.03 -16.71 5.23
C MET A 171 0.21 -16.24 6.04
N PRO A 172 0.42 -16.83 7.24
CA PRO A 172 1.15 -16.22 8.34
C PRO A 172 2.66 -16.52 8.30
N ALA A 173 3.44 -15.52 8.71
CA ALA A 173 4.78 -15.60 9.31
C ALA A 173 5.71 -16.75 8.82
N ALA A 174 6.60 -16.44 7.86
CA ALA A 174 7.89 -17.10 7.71
C ALA A 174 8.99 -16.05 7.35
N PRO A 175 10.26 -16.30 7.71
CA PRO A 175 11.26 -15.25 7.89
C PRO A 175 11.96 -14.80 6.60
N LEU A 176 12.45 -13.55 6.65
CA LEU A 176 13.25 -12.82 5.67
C LEU A 176 14.47 -13.61 5.13
N VAL A 177 14.49 -13.93 3.83
CA VAL A 177 15.66 -13.92 2.92
C VAL A 177 15.12 -13.67 1.50
N GLY A 178 15.82 -12.88 0.69
CA GLY A 178 15.38 -12.42 -0.64
C GLY A 178 15.36 -13.50 -1.71
N GLU A 179 14.39 -14.41 -1.62
CA GLU A 179 14.11 -15.43 -2.62
C GLU A 179 12.66 -15.24 -3.08
N GLN A 180 12.51 -15.12 -4.40
CA GLN A 180 11.24 -15.32 -5.11
C GLN A 180 10.57 -16.56 -4.49
N PRO A 181 9.26 -16.57 -4.17
CA PRO A 181 8.66 -17.80 -3.66
C PRO A 181 9.01 -18.90 -4.68
N PRO A 182 9.63 -20.02 -4.24
CA PRO A 182 9.92 -21.10 -5.17
C PRO A 182 8.60 -21.42 -5.84
N ASP A 183 8.62 -21.58 -7.15
CA ASP A 183 7.43 -22.06 -7.85
C ASP A 183 6.95 -23.29 -7.05
N PRO A 184 5.64 -23.46 -6.76
CA PRO A 184 5.17 -24.58 -5.93
C PRO A 184 5.62 -25.94 -6.49
N LEU A 185 5.96 -25.96 -7.78
CA LEU A 185 6.60 -27.06 -8.47
C LEU A 185 8.09 -27.24 -8.12
N GLU A 186 8.84 -26.16 -7.98
CA GLU A 186 10.24 -26.12 -7.57
C GLU A 186 10.38 -26.60 -6.12
N GLU A 187 9.53 -26.11 -5.20
CA GLU A 187 9.48 -26.61 -3.81
C GLU A 187 9.17 -28.11 -3.76
N ALA A 188 8.24 -28.57 -4.59
CA ALA A 188 7.91 -29.98 -4.68
C ALA A 188 9.07 -30.83 -5.25
N ILE A 189 9.80 -30.31 -6.23
CA ILE A 189 10.98 -30.97 -6.81
C ILE A 189 12.11 -31.03 -5.79
N GLU A 190 12.35 -29.96 -5.03
CA GLU A 190 13.31 -29.94 -3.94
C GLU A 190 12.93 -30.94 -2.85
N ALA A 191 11.66 -30.97 -2.44
CA ALA A 191 11.16 -31.95 -1.47
C ALA A 191 11.35 -33.39 -1.98
N LEU A 192 11.11 -33.64 -3.27
CA LEU A 192 11.36 -34.93 -3.90
C LEU A 192 12.84 -35.28 -3.93
N ILE A 193 13.72 -34.28 -4.13
CA ILE A 193 15.18 -34.49 -4.19
C ILE A 193 15.77 -34.73 -2.81
N ILE A 194 15.20 -34.11 -1.78
CA ILE A 194 15.60 -34.28 -0.38
C ILE A 194 15.13 -35.63 0.17
N ALA A 195 13.99 -36.14 -0.32
CA ALA A 195 13.44 -37.41 0.12
C ALA A 195 14.45 -38.56 -0.10
N ALA A 196 14.83 -39.21 1.01
CA ALA A 196 15.92 -40.18 1.01
C ALA A 196 15.43 -41.62 0.78
N ASP A 197 14.14 -41.89 1.03
CA ASP A 197 13.56 -43.23 0.96
C ASP A 197 12.16 -43.26 0.32
N GLU A 198 11.71 -44.48 -0.02
CA GLU A 198 10.46 -44.72 -0.75
C GLU A 198 9.21 -44.24 0.02
N ASP A 199 9.24 -44.28 1.36
CA ASP A 199 8.13 -43.85 2.20
C ASP A 199 8.06 -42.30 2.24
N GLU A 200 9.21 -41.63 2.36
CA GLU A 200 9.31 -40.17 2.24
C GLU A 200 8.88 -39.69 0.85
N ILE A 201 9.31 -40.38 -0.20
CA ILE A 201 8.89 -40.08 -1.58
C ILE A 201 7.36 -40.22 -1.71
N ALA A 202 6.77 -41.29 -1.18
CA ALA A 202 5.31 -41.48 -1.23
C ALA A 202 4.56 -40.36 -0.48
N GLN A 203 5.08 -39.93 0.67
CA GLN A 203 4.53 -38.82 1.44
C GLN A 203 4.63 -37.50 0.66
N VAL A 204 5.78 -37.22 0.04
CA VAL A 204 5.98 -36.04 -0.82
C VAL A 204 5.01 -36.06 -2.01
N LEU A 205 4.76 -37.20 -2.64
CA LEU A 205 3.78 -37.31 -3.73
C LEU A 205 2.33 -37.10 -3.27
N MET A 206 2.03 -37.41 -2.01
CA MET A 206 0.72 -37.11 -1.42
C MET A 206 0.57 -35.62 -1.09
N ASP A 207 1.63 -35.00 -0.58
CA ASP A 207 1.63 -33.59 -0.20
C ASP A 207 1.71 -32.66 -1.42
N TYR A 208 2.35 -33.12 -2.50
CA TYR A 208 2.54 -32.40 -3.75
C TYR A 208 2.03 -33.18 -4.97
N PRO A 209 0.70 -33.23 -5.19
CA PRO A 209 0.13 -33.92 -6.35
C PRO A 209 0.57 -33.31 -7.69
N ASP A 210 1.03 -32.05 -7.68
CA ASP A 210 1.54 -31.36 -8.86
C ASP A 210 2.81 -32.01 -9.44
N LEU A 211 3.55 -32.81 -8.64
CA LEU A 211 4.66 -33.65 -9.11
C LEU A 211 4.24 -34.72 -10.13
N LEU A 212 2.97 -35.07 -10.17
CA LEU A 212 2.44 -36.06 -11.11
C LEU A 212 1.96 -35.44 -12.44
N THR A 213 2.19 -34.14 -12.64
CA THR A 213 1.80 -33.43 -13.86
C THR A 213 2.90 -33.46 -14.92
N ASP A 214 2.54 -33.14 -16.17
CA ASP A 214 3.54 -32.95 -17.24
C ASP A 214 4.46 -31.75 -16.98
N ALA A 215 4.06 -30.80 -16.12
CA ALA A 215 4.89 -29.66 -15.74
C ALA A 215 6.10 -30.11 -14.91
N ALA A 216 5.90 -31.05 -13.97
CA ALA A 216 6.99 -31.63 -13.17
C ALA A 216 7.99 -32.41 -14.03
N ASP A 217 7.51 -33.15 -15.04
CA ASP A 217 8.36 -33.86 -15.99
C ASP A 217 9.26 -32.89 -16.77
N ALA A 218 8.69 -31.76 -17.22
CA ALA A 218 9.44 -30.72 -17.93
C ALA A 218 10.46 -30.02 -17.03
N ALA A 219 10.09 -29.72 -15.78
CA ALA A 219 10.97 -29.06 -14.82
C ALA A 219 12.14 -29.96 -14.41
N LEU A 220 11.93 -31.25 -14.14
CA LEU A 220 13.01 -32.20 -13.88
C LEU A 220 13.93 -32.41 -15.10
N ALA A 221 13.39 -32.35 -16.32
CA ALA A 221 14.19 -32.39 -17.54
C ALA A 221 15.09 -31.15 -17.65
N GLN A 222 14.56 -29.96 -17.38
CA GLN A 222 15.31 -28.71 -17.35
C GLN A 222 16.40 -28.75 -16.27
N LEU A 223 16.07 -29.21 -15.06
CA LEU A 223 17.03 -29.37 -13.96
C LEU A 223 18.20 -30.30 -14.36
N ALA A 224 17.90 -31.42 -15.02
CA ALA A 224 18.93 -32.34 -15.50
C ALA A 224 19.80 -31.71 -16.60
N ASP A 225 19.23 -30.87 -17.48
CA ASP A 225 19.97 -30.14 -18.51
C ASP A 225 20.87 -29.06 -17.91
N GLU A 226 20.38 -28.32 -16.90
CA GLU A 226 21.14 -27.30 -16.16
C GLU A 226 22.28 -27.92 -15.35
N ALA A 227 22.01 -29.00 -14.62
CA ALA A 227 23.03 -29.74 -13.88
C ALA A 227 24.15 -30.23 -14.82
N ARG A 228 23.82 -30.74 -16.01
CA ARG A 228 24.84 -31.11 -17.02
C ARG A 228 25.61 -29.90 -17.53
N ALA A 229 24.96 -28.75 -17.71
CA ALA A 229 25.64 -27.52 -18.12
C ALA A 229 26.61 -27.00 -17.03
N GLN A 230 26.34 -27.32 -15.76
CA GLN A 230 27.18 -26.99 -14.61
C GLN A 230 28.23 -28.07 -14.27
N ASP A 231 28.34 -29.13 -15.08
CA ASP A 231 29.21 -30.30 -14.85
C ASP A 231 28.85 -31.12 -13.59
N ASP A 232 27.62 -30.98 -13.08
CA ASP A 232 27.09 -31.78 -11.97
C ASP A 232 26.40 -33.05 -12.48
N ALA A 233 27.20 -34.09 -12.69
CA ALA A 233 26.74 -35.36 -13.23
C ALA A 233 25.88 -36.17 -12.24
N GLU A 234 26.09 -36.01 -10.93
CA GLU A 234 25.32 -36.72 -9.90
C GLU A 234 23.89 -36.18 -9.86
N LEU A 235 23.73 -34.86 -9.79
CA LEU A 235 22.41 -34.21 -9.80
C LEU A 235 21.66 -34.49 -11.10
N ALA A 236 22.34 -34.43 -12.25
CA ALA A 236 21.73 -34.74 -13.55
C ALA A 236 21.21 -36.19 -13.65
N THR A 237 21.95 -37.14 -13.08
CA THR A 237 21.55 -38.56 -13.05
C THR A 237 20.34 -38.73 -12.15
N TYR A 238 20.41 -38.16 -10.95
CA TYR A 238 19.36 -38.27 -9.94
C TYR A 238 18.03 -37.62 -10.40
N ALA A 239 18.07 -36.44 -11.03
CA ALA A 239 16.88 -35.82 -11.62
C ALA A 239 16.25 -36.67 -12.74
N THR A 240 17.08 -37.37 -13.53
CA THR A 240 16.61 -38.28 -14.58
C THR A 240 15.94 -39.52 -13.99
N GLU A 241 16.48 -40.06 -12.89
CA GLU A 241 15.90 -41.19 -12.16
C GLU A 241 14.57 -40.83 -11.50
N CYS A 242 14.49 -39.66 -10.85
CA CYS A 242 13.25 -39.14 -10.27
C CYS A 242 12.15 -39.02 -11.33
N ARG A 243 12.50 -38.51 -12.51
CA ARG A 243 11.56 -38.42 -13.65
C ARG A 243 11.04 -39.78 -14.11
N ALA A 244 11.92 -40.79 -14.22
CA ALA A 244 11.51 -42.14 -14.62
C ALA A 244 10.59 -42.79 -13.57
N MET A 245 10.87 -42.55 -12.29
CA MET A 245 10.03 -43.00 -11.18
C MET A 245 8.64 -42.36 -11.22
N LEU A 246 8.56 -41.03 -11.32
CA LEU A 246 7.28 -40.30 -11.40
C LEU A 246 6.43 -40.76 -12.58
N ARG A 247 7.07 -41.01 -13.73
CA ARG A 247 6.38 -41.53 -14.91
C ARG A 247 5.78 -42.91 -14.65
N THR A 248 6.51 -43.79 -13.97
CA THR A 248 6.03 -45.13 -13.59
C THR A 248 4.86 -45.04 -12.63
N VAL A 249 4.92 -44.15 -11.63
CA VAL A 249 3.84 -43.90 -10.68
C VAL A 249 2.59 -43.38 -11.40
N ARG A 250 2.75 -42.43 -12.33
CA ARG A 250 1.65 -41.87 -13.12
C ARG A 250 1.02 -42.90 -14.05
N GLU A 251 1.81 -43.79 -14.63
CA GLU A 251 1.31 -44.90 -15.45
C GLU A 251 0.54 -45.90 -14.59
N GLY A 252 0.99 -46.20 -13.37
CA GLY A 252 0.30 -47.08 -12.41
C GLY A 252 -0.99 -46.50 -11.81
N LEU A 253 -1.15 -45.18 -11.76
CA LEU A 253 -2.38 -44.50 -11.32
C LEU A 253 -3.45 -44.41 -12.43
N ASN A 254 -3.07 -44.56 -13.69
CA ASN A 254 -3.97 -44.49 -14.86
C ASN A 254 -4.49 -45.88 -15.32
N THR A 255 -4.17 -46.95 -14.59
CA THR A 255 -4.62 -48.34 -14.84
C THR A 255 -5.65 -48.78 -13.82
#